data_AF-A0A538PVS8-F1
#
_entry.id   AF-A0A538PVS8-F1
#
_cell.length_a   1.000
_cell.length_b   1.000
_cell.length_c   1.000
_cell.angle_alpha   90.00
_cell.angle_beta   90.00
_cell.angle_gamma   90.00
#
_symmetry.space_group_name_H-M   'P 1'
#
loop_
_entity.id
_entity.type
_entity.pdbx_description
1 polymer ?
#
loop_
_entity_poly.entity_id
_entity_poly.type
_entity_poly.pdbx_seq_one_letter_code
_entity_poly.pdbx_strand_id
1 'polypeptide(L)'
;AWGFVEYVRIGEGHRAQLGLPGGTGAELIVAEVRPGRRAPTADRSHQVLLKVDDVAACASRAQQLGATVIEGPRDWEYGERQATITDPFGHQWVLTQTLADTAPESWGGQTVTPR
;
A
#
# COMPACT_ATOMS: atom_id res chain seq x y z
N ALA A 1 -9.70 -7.93 -9.81
CA ALA A 1 -8.98 -7.71 -8.55
C ALA A 1 -7.71 -6.96 -8.86
N TRP A 2 -7.38 -5.97 -8.03
CA TRP A 2 -6.28 -5.07 -8.30
C TRP A 2 -4.97 -5.71 -7.90
N GLY A 3 -4.12 -6.05 -8.88
CA GLY A 3 -2.70 -6.39 -8.73
C GLY A 3 -2.31 -7.48 -7.73
N PHE A 4 -3.22 -8.03 -6.94
CA PHE A 4 -2.91 -9.00 -5.92
C PHE A 4 -3.68 -10.28 -6.19
N VAL A 5 -2.96 -11.38 -6.06
CA VAL A 5 -3.52 -12.72 -6.04
C VAL A 5 -3.76 -13.08 -4.57
N GLU A 6 -5.02 -13.39 -4.22
CA GLU A 6 -5.33 -13.96 -2.91
C GLU A 6 -4.87 -15.42 -2.90
N TYR A 7 -3.83 -15.72 -2.11
CA TYR A 7 -3.29 -17.08 -1.98
C TYR A 7 -4.05 -17.88 -0.92
N VAL A 8 -4.41 -17.22 0.19
CA VAL A 8 -5.06 -17.88 1.32
C VAL A 8 -6.09 -16.95 1.93
N ARG A 9 -7.32 -17.49 2.05
CA ARG A 9 -8.36 -16.94 2.89
C ARG A 9 -8.45 -17.77 4.17
N ILE A 10 -8.10 -17.18 5.30
CA ILE A 10 -8.17 -17.84 6.60
C ILE A 10 -9.41 -17.32 7.31
N GLY A 11 -10.46 -18.14 7.36
CA GLY A 11 -11.72 -17.84 8.05
C GLY A 11 -12.49 -16.63 7.50
N GLU A 12 -13.77 -16.53 7.80
CA GLU A 12 -14.55 -15.36 7.41
C GLU A 12 -14.06 -14.13 8.20
N GLY A 13 -13.46 -13.19 7.46
CA GLY A 13 -12.87 -11.94 7.95
C GLY A 13 -11.60 -12.06 8.80
N HIS A 14 -10.87 -13.18 8.84
CA HIS A 14 -9.77 -13.32 9.81
C HIS A 14 -8.45 -12.82 9.26
N ARG A 15 -7.92 -13.43 8.20
CA ARG A 15 -6.72 -12.94 7.49
C ARG A 15 -6.83 -13.27 6.02
N ALA A 16 -6.35 -12.37 5.19
CA ALA A 16 -6.09 -12.63 3.78
C ALA A 16 -4.58 -12.51 3.52
N GLN A 17 -4.04 -13.49 2.82
CA GLN A 17 -2.66 -13.47 2.35
C GLN A 17 -2.66 -13.09 0.87
N LEU A 18 -2.04 -11.95 0.57
CA LEU A 18 -2.02 -11.35 -0.76
C LEU A 18 -0.59 -11.36 -1.29
N GLY A 19 -0.41 -11.69 -2.56
CA GLY A 19 0.88 -11.62 -3.25
C GLY A 19 0.77 -10.92 -4.59
N LEU A 20 1.88 -10.46 -5.13
CA LEU A 20 1.94 -9.77 -6.43
C LEU A 20 1.63 -10.74 -7.59
N PRO A 21 1.22 -10.23 -8.77
CA PRO A 21 0.95 -11.07 -9.93
C PRO A 21 2.29 -11.67 -10.41
N GLY A 22 2.37 -13.00 -10.48
CA GLY A 22 3.60 -13.70 -10.85
C GLY A 22 4.59 -13.93 -9.71
N GLY A 23 4.24 -13.58 -8.47
CA GLY A 23 5.04 -13.86 -7.27
C GLY A 23 5.02 -15.32 -6.83
N THR A 24 5.98 -15.71 -5.98
CA THR A 24 6.10 -17.09 -5.46
C THR A 24 5.36 -17.31 -4.13
N GLY A 25 4.65 -16.31 -3.60
CA GLY A 25 3.93 -16.41 -2.33
C GLY A 25 3.32 -15.09 -1.87
N ALA A 26 2.80 -15.08 -0.64
CA ALA A 26 2.18 -13.91 -0.04
C ALA A 26 3.22 -12.90 0.47
N GLU A 27 3.11 -11.66 0.01
CA GLU A 27 4.00 -10.55 0.36
C GLU A 27 3.36 -9.59 1.38
N LEU A 28 2.03 -9.66 1.53
CA LEU A 28 1.27 -8.85 2.47
C LEU A 28 0.24 -9.72 3.22
N ILE A 29 0.19 -9.56 4.54
CA ILE A 29 -0.88 -10.11 5.37
C ILE A 29 -1.76 -8.98 5.84
N VAL A 30 -3.00 -8.94 5.35
CA VAL A 30 -4.03 -8.01 5.81
C VAL A 30 -4.94 -8.75 6.79
N ALA A 31 -5.31 -8.07 7.87
CA ALA A 31 -6.18 -8.66 8.87
C ALA A 31 -7.22 -7.65 9.35
N GLU A 32 -8.46 -8.14 9.49
CA GLU A 32 -9.60 -7.33 9.91
C GLU A 32 -9.52 -6.88 11.37
N VAL A 33 -10.22 -5.79 11.67
CA VAL A 33 -10.49 -5.32 13.04
C VAL A 33 -11.50 -6.27 13.69
N ARG A 34 -11.23 -6.73 14.92
CA ARG A 34 -12.04 -7.71 15.67
C ARG A 34 -12.01 -7.39 17.17
N PRO A 35 -12.94 -7.91 18.00
CA PRO A 35 -12.83 -7.79 19.45
C PRO A 35 -11.46 -8.32 19.94
N GLY A 36 -10.67 -7.45 20.59
CA GLY A 36 -9.29 -7.75 21.01
C GLY A 36 -8.18 -7.29 20.05
N ARG A 37 -8.50 -6.86 18.83
CA ARG A 37 -7.58 -6.23 17.87
C ARG A 37 -8.11 -4.85 17.50
N ARG A 38 -7.61 -3.82 18.20
CA ARG A 38 -8.03 -2.42 18.03
C ARG A 38 -7.05 -1.67 17.15
N ALA A 39 -7.58 -0.80 16.29
CA ALA A 39 -6.80 0.26 15.67
C ALA A 39 -6.21 1.19 16.77
N PRO A 40 -4.97 1.70 16.62
CA PRO A 40 -4.42 2.73 17.50
C PRO A 40 -5.32 3.95 17.69
N THR A 41 -6.13 4.33 16.69
CA THR A 41 -7.17 5.37 16.77
C THR A 41 -8.52 4.87 16.24
N ALA A 42 -9.57 5.67 16.43
CA ALA A 42 -10.97 5.28 16.19
C ALA A 42 -11.34 5.09 14.72
N ASP A 43 -10.51 5.55 13.80
CA ASP A 43 -10.82 5.76 12.39
C ASP A 43 -9.85 5.05 11.44
N ARG A 44 -8.54 5.03 11.72
CA ARG A 44 -7.54 4.30 10.91
C ARG A 44 -6.36 3.85 11.76
N SER A 45 -5.87 2.64 11.54
CA SER A 45 -4.72 2.14 12.28
C SER A 45 -3.39 2.36 11.59
N HIS A 46 -3.36 2.10 10.29
CA HIS A 46 -2.15 2.01 9.47
C HIS A 46 -2.48 2.35 8.02
N GLN A 47 -1.47 2.73 7.26
CA GLN A 47 -1.53 2.86 5.80
C GLN A 47 -0.53 1.87 5.20
N VAL A 48 -0.95 1.12 4.18
CA VAL A 48 -0.06 0.16 3.50
C VAL A 48 0.52 0.84 2.27
N LEU A 49 1.85 0.96 2.26
CA LEU A 49 2.62 1.37 1.09
C LEU A 49 2.91 0.13 0.23
N LEU A 50 2.60 0.21 -1.06
CA LEU A 50 2.83 -0.83 -2.04
C LEU A 50 3.76 -0.32 -3.13
N LYS A 51 4.92 -0.97 -3.29
CA LYS A 51 5.84 -0.67 -4.36
C LYS A 51 5.31 -1.22 -5.69
N VAL A 52 5.31 -0.38 -6.72
CA VAL A 52 4.89 -0.71 -8.08
C VAL A 52 5.85 -0.10 -9.09
N ASP A 53 5.92 -0.70 -10.28
CA ASP A 53 6.83 -0.23 -11.33
C ASP A 53 6.41 1.12 -11.94
N ASP A 54 5.10 1.37 -12.03
CA ASP A 54 4.53 2.62 -12.55
C ASP A 54 3.30 3.03 -11.73
N VAL A 55 3.46 4.05 -10.89
CA VAL A 55 2.39 4.54 -10.02
C VAL A 55 1.24 5.16 -10.82
N ALA A 56 1.52 5.84 -11.94
CA ALA A 56 0.48 6.52 -12.71
C ALA A 56 -0.38 5.52 -13.48
N ALA A 57 0.25 4.56 -14.16
CA ALA A 57 -0.44 3.49 -14.87
C ALA A 57 -1.25 2.62 -13.89
N CYS A 58 -0.67 2.32 -12.73
CA CYS A 58 -1.40 1.66 -11.66
C CYS A 58 -2.58 2.54 -11.25
N ALA A 59 -2.41 3.72 -10.65
CA ALA A 59 -3.53 4.55 -10.17
C ALA A 59 -4.69 4.70 -11.19
N SER A 60 -4.38 4.91 -12.47
CA SER A 60 -5.36 4.96 -13.55
C SER A 60 -6.15 3.66 -13.70
N ARG A 61 -5.48 2.50 -13.73
CA ARG A 61 -6.13 1.19 -13.76
C ARG A 61 -6.97 0.92 -12.50
N ALA A 62 -6.63 1.52 -11.36
CA ALA A 62 -7.40 1.41 -10.10
C ALA A 62 -8.73 2.08 -10.25
N GLN A 63 -8.66 3.32 -10.72
CA GLN A 63 -9.83 4.14 -10.95
C GLN A 63 -10.79 3.48 -11.94
N GLN A 64 -10.25 2.93 -13.04
CA GLN A 64 -11.06 2.19 -14.02
C GLN A 64 -11.75 0.94 -13.44
N LEU A 65 -11.19 0.36 -12.39
CA LEU A 65 -11.74 -0.82 -11.70
C LEU A 65 -12.55 -0.46 -10.44
N GLY A 66 -12.88 0.82 -10.25
CA GLY A 66 -13.78 1.30 -9.20
C GLY A 66 -13.10 1.81 -7.93
N ALA A 67 -11.77 1.90 -7.90
CA ALA A 67 -11.09 2.57 -6.80
C ALA A 67 -11.26 4.10 -6.89
N THR A 68 -11.23 4.78 -5.74
CA THR A 68 -11.23 6.24 -5.67
C THR A 68 -9.79 6.73 -5.51
N VAL A 69 -9.36 7.65 -6.37
CA VAL A 69 -8.08 8.34 -6.20
C VAL A 69 -8.27 9.45 -5.17
N ILE A 70 -7.55 9.36 -4.05
CA ILE A 70 -7.57 10.36 -2.97
C ILE A 70 -6.51 11.43 -3.24
N GLU A 71 -5.32 10.99 -3.63
CA GLU A 71 -4.22 11.86 -4.09
C GLU A 71 -3.61 11.24 -5.35
N GLY A 72 -3.52 12.02 -6.41
CA GLY A 72 -2.95 11.57 -7.68
C GLY A 72 -1.43 11.39 -7.62
N PRO A 73 -0.83 10.78 -8.66
CA PRO A 73 0.62 10.62 -8.74
C PRO A 73 1.38 11.94 -8.56
N ARG A 74 2.29 11.97 -7.59
CA ARG A 74 3.13 13.11 -7.26
C ARG A 74 4.55 12.66 -6.97
N ASP A 75 5.53 13.44 -7.44
CA ASP A 75 6.95 13.23 -7.17
C ASP A 75 7.34 13.94 -5.87
N TRP A 76 8.15 13.26 -5.07
CA TRP A 76 8.66 13.74 -3.80
C TRP A 76 10.18 13.87 -3.82
N GLU A 77 10.70 14.80 -3.02
CA GLU A 77 12.12 15.11 -2.89
C GLU A 77 12.98 13.95 -2.38
N TYR A 78 12.35 12.96 -1.74
CA TYR A 78 12.99 11.71 -1.31
C TYR A 78 13.08 10.64 -2.41
N GLY A 79 12.88 11.03 -3.67
CA GLY A 79 13.16 10.17 -4.83
C GLY A 79 12.04 9.18 -5.15
N GLU A 80 10.83 9.40 -4.67
CA GLU A 80 9.67 8.53 -4.91
C GLU A 80 8.55 9.27 -5.62
N ARG A 81 7.85 8.58 -6.52
CA ARG A 81 6.52 8.97 -6.99
C ARG A 81 5.49 8.21 -6.19
N GLN A 82 4.46 8.90 -5.70
CA GLN A 82 3.41 8.28 -4.90
C GLN A 82 1.99 8.71 -5.30
N ALA A 83 1.03 7.83 -5.10
CA ALA A 83 -0.40 8.13 -5.21
C ALA A 83 -1.17 7.41 -4.09
N THR A 84 -2.24 8.02 -3.59
CA THR A 84 -3.10 7.40 -2.57
C THR A 84 -4.44 7.04 -3.19
N ILE A 85 -4.85 5.78 -3.03
CA ILE A 85 -6.14 5.28 -3.51
C ILE A 85 -6.92 4.60 -2.39
N THR A 86 -8.25 4.57 -2.52
CA THR A 86 -9.14 3.74 -1.72
C THR A 86 -9.81 2.73 -2.66
N ASP A 87 -9.67 1.44 -2.36
CA ASP A 87 -10.30 0.40 -3.17
C ASP A 87 -11.82 0.29 -2.91
N PRO A 88 -12.57 -0.45 -3.73
CA PRO A 88 -14.02 -0.62 -3.56
C PRO A 88 -14.45 -1.25 -2.23
N PHE A 89 -13.54 -1.88 -1.49
CA PHE A 89 -13.82 -2.51 -0.19
C PHE A 89 -13.53 -1.56 0.98
N GLY A 90 -13.04 -0.35 0.70
CA GLY A 90 -12.76 0.68 1.69
C GLY A 90 -11.33 0.66 2.25
N HIS A 91 -10.44 -0.17 1.71
CA HIS A 91 -9.04 -0.17 2.14
C HIS A 91 -8.26 0.95 1.44
N GLN A 92 -7.38 1.62 2.19
CA GLN A 92 -6.51 2.66 1.64
C GLN A 92 -5.11 2.12 1.36
N TRP A 93 -4.61 2.45 0.18
CA TRP A 93 -3.31 2.05 -0.35
C TRP A 93 -2.52 3.28 -0.76
N VAL A 94 -1.21 3.29 -0.49
CA VAL A 94 -0.29 4.22 -1.13
C VAL A 94 0.55 3.43 -2.12
N LEU A 95 0.48 3.81 -3.38
CA LEU A 95 1.34 3.27 -4.42
C LEU A 95 2.63 4.08 -4.41
N THR A 96 3.78 3.42 -4.41
CA THR A 96 5.10 4.07 -4.46
C THR A 96 5.94 3.49 -5.59
N GLN A 97 6.68 4.36 -6.27
CA GLN A 97 7.63 4.01 -7.32
C GLN A 97 8.91 4.79 -7.05
N THR A 98 10.03 4.07 -6.90
CA THR A 98 11.33 4.71 -6.74
C THR A 98 11.77 5.31 -8.07
N LEU A 99 11.96 6.62 -8.10
CA LEU A 99 12.52 7.37 -9.22
C LEU A 99 14.04 7.54 -9.09
N ALA A 100 14.52 7.75 -7.86
CA ALA A 100 15.93 7.95 -7.57
C ALA A 100 16.26 7.45 -6.16
N ASP A 101 17.43 6.83 -6.00
CA ASP A 101 17.98 6.53 -4.69
C ASP A 101 18.57 7.82 -4.10
N THR A 102 17.86 8.38 -3.12
CA THR A 102 18.16 9.71 -2.57
C THR A 102 18.47 9.56 -1.09
N ALA A 103 19.67 9.99 -0.68
CA ALA A 103 20.09 9.91 0.72
C ALA A 103 19.10 10.67 1.62
N PRO A 104 18.60 10.08 2.72
CA PRO A 104 17.67 10.73 3.64
C PRO A 104 18.07 12.15 4.03
N GLU A 105 19.36 12.35 4.25
CA GLU A 105 19.94 13.60 4.74
C GLU A 105 19.80 14.76 3.74
N SER A 106 19.66 14.48 2.44
CA SER A 106 19.56 15.54 1.42
C SER A 106 18.19 16.22 1.38
N TRP A 107 17.16 15.59 1.96
CA TRP A 107 15.81 16.14 2.08
C TRP A 107 15.37 16.32 3.55
N GLY A 108 16.33 16.28 4.49
CA GLY A 108 16.07 16.50 5.92
C GLY A 108 15.61 15.26 6.69
N GLY A 109 15.61 14.08 6.05
CA GLY A 109 15.47 12.79 6.71
C GLY A 109 16.70 12.42 7.54
N GLN A 110 16.50 11.49 8.47
CA GLN A 110 17.56 11.01 9.36
C GLN A 110 17.66 9.49 9.29
N THR A 111 18.85 8.98 8.95
CA THR A 111 19.14 7.56 9.11
C THR A 111 19.27 7.22 10.60
N VAL A 112 18.50 6.24 11.07
CA VAL A 112 18.56 5.76 12.46
C VAL A 112 19.11 4.34 12.50
N THR A 113 19.94 4.05 13.51
CA THR A 113 20.39 2.68 13.76
C THR A 113 19.21 1.84 14.27
N PRO A 114 18.89 0.69 13.64
CA PRO A 114 17.85 -0.20 14.13
C PRO A 114 18.13 -0.63 15.58
N ARG A 115 17.10 -0.69 16.41
CA ARG A 115 17.17 -1.19 17.79
C ARG A 115 16.63 -2.61 17.88
#